data_AF-A0A9E1IEU0-F1
#
_entry.id   AF-A0A9E1IEU0-F1
#
_cell.length_a   1.000
_cell.length_b   1.000
_cell.length_c   1.000
_cell.angle_alpha   90.00
_cell.angle_beta   90.00
_cell.angle_gamma   90.00
#
_symmetry.space_group_name_H-M   'P 1'
#
loop_
_entity.id
_entity.type
_entity.pdbx_description
1 polymer ?
#
loop_
_entity_poly.entity_id
_entity_poly.type
_entity_poly.pdbx_seq_one_letter_code
_entity_poly.pdbx_strand_id
1 'polypeptide(L)'
;MNNHRTDPNNPDTDGGSVPDGAEVILEMDPLDPSDDVPNIGSDSDGDGLTDEQEDKLGTDPNNPDTDGDGLSDGDEVVIYGTDPNNPDTDGDGFDDGEEIENGTDPLVPEGLDSDGDGLTDKGEEELGTNPFDSDTDNDGLSDGDEVLDIGTDPLKPDTDGDGLTDGEEVNETETDPLDVDTDGDGVIDGKEIDEGTDPLNPPLDDDFIYEGMACEGGCASGGGSVPPALLLLLVATAIRRRRQSC
;
A
#
# COMPACT_ATOMS: atom_id res chain seq x y z
N MET A 1 5.11 32.12 -21.14
CA MET A 1 4.72 31.89 -22.54
C MET A 1 5.99 31.41 -23.21
N ASN A 2 6.20 30.11 -23.12
CA ASN A 2 7.44 29.44 -23.44
C ASN A 2 7.41 29.30 -24.96
N ASN A 3 8.33 29.96 -25.67
CA ASN A 3 8.14 30.24 -27.10
C ASN A 3 8.47 29.04 -28.01
N HIS A 4 9.03 27.97 -27.43
CA HIS A 4 9.73 26.91 -28.14
C HIS A 4 8.84 25.89 -28.86
N ARG A 5 7.50 25.93 -28.66
CA ARG A 5 6.53 25.03 -29.34
C ARG A 5 6.90 23.53 -29.28
N THR A 6 7.63 23.12 -28.24
CA THR A 6 7.94 21.72 -27.93
C THR A 6 6.71 20.98 -27.40
N ASP A 7 6.66 19.66 -27.58
CA ASP A 7 5.59 18.81 -27.04
C ASP A 7 6.05 18.22 -25.70
N PRO A 8 5.36 18.50 -24.57
CA PRO A 8 5.75 17.96 -23.27
C PRO A 8 5.80 16.43 -23.17
N ASN A 9 5.17 15.70 -24.12
CA ASN A 9 5.21 14.23 -24.16
C ASN A 9 6.19 13.69 -25.21
N ASN A 10 6.92 14.57 -25.90
CA ASN A 10 7.99 14.19 -26.81
C ASN A 10 9.28 14.82 -26.29
N PRO A 11 10.18 14.04 -25.67
CA PRO A 11 11.39 14.59 -25.05
C PRO A 11 12.40 15.17 -26.06
N ASP A 12 12.24 14.89 -27.35
CA ASP A 12 13.06 15.38 -28.45
C ASP A 12 12.14 15.75 -29.63
N THR A 13 11.83 17.05 -29.75
CA THR A 13 10.82 17.58 -30.67
C THR A 13 11.29 17.55 -32.12
N ASP A 14 12.58 17.70 -32.37
CA ASP A 14 13.13 17.78 -33.72
C ASP A 14 13.74 16.47 -34.24
N GLY A 15 13.86 15.47 -33.35
CA GLY A 15 14.35 14.13 -33.65
C GLY A 15 15.86 14.07 -33.84
N GLY A 16 16.58 15.01 -33.22
CA GLY A 16 18.01 15.14 -33.21
C GLY A 16 18.72 14.14 -32.29
N SER A 17 19.86 14.55 -31.77
CA SER A 17 20.64 13.84 -30.76
C SER A 17 20.61 14.49 -29.38
N VAL A 18 20.07 15.71 -29.25
CA VAL A 18 19.95 16.43 -27.98
C VAL A 18 18.47 16.62 -27.64
N PRO A 19 18.00 16.29 -26.43
CA PRO A 19 16.60 16.44 -26.05
C PRO A 19 16.22 17.90 -25.76
N ASP A 20 14.93 18.23 -25.91
CA ASP A 20 14.36 19.58 -25.76
C ASP A 20 14.79 20.29 -24.48
N GLY A 21 14.89 19.54 -23.37
CA GLY A 21 15.30 20.05 -22.07
C GLY A 21 16.77 20.51 -22.08
N ALA A 22 17.65 19.67 -22.60
CA ALA A 22 19.08 19.98 -22.73
C ALA A 22 19.31 21.12 -23.72
N GLU A 23 18.57 21.18 -24.83
CA GLU A 23 18.70 22.28 -25.80
C GLU A 23 18.33 23.64 -25.19
N VAL A 24 17.27 23.69 -24.38
CA VAL A 24 16.90 24.92 -23.65
C VAL A 24 18.01 25.35 -22.69
N ILE A 25 18.66 24.41 -22.02
CA ILE A 25 19.78 24.68 -21.09
C ILE A 25 21.02 25.16 -21.86
N LEU A 26 21.31 24.54 -23.00
CA LEU A 26 22.48 24.81 -23.84
C LEU A 26 22.26 25.97 -24.83
N GLU A 27 21.11 26.65 -24.76
CA GLU A 27 20.69 27.76 -25.65
C GLU A 27 20.61 27.37 -27.14
N MET A 28 20.28 26.11 -27.40
CA MET A 28 20.03 25.52 -28.72
C MET A 28 18.52 25.61 -29.07
N ASP A 29 18.15 25.41 -30.33
CA ASP A 29 16.76 25.50 -30.80
C ASP A 29 16.10 24.11 -30.87
N PRO A 30 15.12 23.79 -29.99
CA PRO A 30 14.47 22.47 -29.94
C PRO A 30 13.64 22.03 -31.15
N LEU A 31 13.76 22.77 -32.24
CA LEU A 31 13.05 22.58 -33.50
C LEU A 31 14.03 22.47 -34.69
N ASP A 32 15.35 22.52 -34.46
CA ASP A 32 16.38 22.48 -35.50
C ASP A 32 17.48 21.44 -35.19
N PRO A 33 17.39 20.22 -35.77
CA PRO A 33 18.28 19.11 -35.43
C PRO A 33 19.71 19.30 -35.99
N SER A 34 19.96 20.47 -36.59
CA SER A 34 21.24 20.86 -37.19
C SER A 34 22.12 21.59 -36.19
N ASP A 35 21.59 22.10 -35.08
CA ASP A 35 22.35 22.81 -34.05
C ASP A 35 22.75 21.91 -32.85
N ASP A 36 22.16 20.71 -32.75
CA ASP A 36 22.53 19.56 -31.91
C ASP A 36 24.02 19.23 -31.82
N VAL A 37 24.75 19.58 -32.88
CA VAL A 37 26.18 19.35 -32.99
C VAL A 37 26.91 20.70 -32.86
N PRO A 38 27.35 21.09 -31.66
CA PRO A 38 28.08 22.33 -31.46
C PRO A 38 29.53 22.16 -31.92
N ASN A 39 29.80 22.11 -33.24
CA ASN A 39 31.18 22.01 -33.69
C ASN A 39 31.76 23.36 -34.15
N ILE A 40 32.04 24.24 -33.18
CA ILE A 40 33.18 25.19 -33.24
C ILE A 40 33.75 25.54 -31.83
N GLY A 41 33.41 24.81 -30.76
CA GLY A 41 33.96 25.01 -29.41
C GLY A 41 35.23 24.19 -29.18
N SER A 42 36.03 24.57 -28.17
CA SER A 42 36.96 23.60 -27.56
C SER A 42 36.17 22.77 -26.55
N ASP A 43 36.48 21.49 -26.47
CA ASP A 43 35.96 20.52 -25.51
C ASP A 43 37.22 19.85 -24.99
N SER A 44 37.62 20.25 -23.79
CA SER A 44 38.98 20.09 -23.29
C SER A 44 39.18 18.76 -22.56
N ASP A 45 38.14 18.17 -21.98
CA ASP A 45 38.14 16.85 -21.33
C ASP A 45 37.37 15.76 -22.10
N GLY A 46 36.54 16.13 -23.08
CA GLY A 46 35.91 15.22 -24.02
C GLY A 46 34.64 14.56 -23.49
N ASP A 47 33.91 15.22 -22.59
CA ASP A 47 32.69 14.69 -21.96
C ASP A 47 31.41 14.94 -22.79
N GLY A 48 31.50 15.80 -23.81
CA GLY A 48 30.38 16.14 -24.70
C GLY A 48 29.86 17.57 -24.53
N LEU A 49 30.33 18.30 -23.52
CA LEU A 49 30.13 19.73 -23.38
C LEU A 49 31.35 20.49 -23.94
N THR A 50 31.12 21.71 -24.41
CA THR A 50 32.21 22.61 -24.80
C THR A 50 32.64 23.44 -23.60
N ASP A 51 33.90 23.89 -23.57
CA ASP A 51 34.44 24.76 -22.52
C ASP A 51 33.54 26.00 -22.25
N GLU A 52 32.82 26.49 -23.27
CA GLU A 52 31.87 27.62 -23.14
C GLU A 52 30.54 27.21 -22.48
N GLN A 53 30.05 26.00 -22.74
CA GLN A 53 28.86 25.44 -22.07
C GLN A 53 29.17 25.15 -20.60
N GLU A 54 30.33 24.57 -20.33
CA GLU A 54 30.81 24.30 -18.97
C GLU A 54 30.99 25.58 -18.15
N ASP A 55 31.61 26.62 -18.74
CA ASP A 55 31.70 27.96 -18.13
C ASP A 55 30.32 28.54 -17.75
N LYS A 56 29.24 28.19 -18.45
CA LYS A 56 27.86 28.64 -18.15
C LYS A 56 27.21 27.79 -17.07
N LEU A 57 27.42 26.48 -17.10
CA LEU A 57 26.89 25.51 -16.14
C LEU A 57 27.62 25.58 -14.80
N GLY A 58 28.84 26.09 -14.78
CA GLY A 58 29.68 26.18 -13.59
C GLY A 58 30.58 24.97 -13.36
N THR A 59 30.64 24.06 -14.33
CA THR A 59 31.49 22.87 -14.33
C THR A 59 32.94 23.19 -14.69
N ASP A 60 33.88 22.26 -14.47
CA ASP A 60 35.32 22.46 -14.76
C ASP A 60 35.68 21.94 -16.17
N PRO A 61 36.07 22.83 -17.13
CA PRO A 61 36.42 22.45 -18.51
C PRO A 61 37.58 21.47 -18.70
N ASN A 62 38.15 20.92 -17.64
CA ASN A 62 39.23 19.95 -17.74
C ASN A 62 38.96 18.71 -16.88
N ASN A 63 37.74 18.59 -16.36
CA ASN A 63 37.31 17.52 -15.51
C ASN A 63 35.92 17.05 -15.96
N PRO A 64 35.84 15.88 -16.62
CA PRO A 64 34.61 15.42 -17.26
C PRO A 64 33.52 14.94 -16.30
N ASP A 65 33.65 15.22 -15.00
CA ASP A 65 32.85 14.71 -13.87
C ASP A 65 33.14 15.65 -12.68
N THR A 66 32.45 16.78 -12.67
CA THR A 66 32.76 17.95 -11.84
C THR A 66 32.51 17.69 -10.35
N ASP A 67 31.42 17.01 -10.01
CA ASP A 67 31.06 16.71 -8.63
C ASP A 67 31.57 15.34 -8.14
N GLY A 68 32.02 14.48 -9.04
CA GLY A 68 32.74 13.24 -8.72
C GLY A 68 31.83 12.08 -8.36
N ASP A 69 30.58 12.08 -8.82
CA ASP A 69 29.55 11.08 -8.53
C ASP A 69 29.66 9.83 -9.45
N GLY A 70 30.42 9.95 -10.55
CA GLY A 70 30.68 8.89 -11.52
C GLY A 70 29.85 8.98 -12.80
N LEU A 71 28.97 9.98 -12.94
CA LEU A 71 28.43 10.45 -14.21
C LEU A 71 29.35 11.53 -14.80
N SER A 72 29.17 11.83 -16.08
CA SER A 72 29.92 12.92 -16.71
C SER A 72 29.02 14.11 -16.91
N ASP A 73 29.55 15.33 -16.77
CA ASP A 73 28.74 16.55 -16.81
C ASP A 73 27.88 16.62 -18.09
N GLY A 74 28.45 16.17 -19.22
CA GLY A 74 27.73 15.97 -20.47
C GLY A 74 26.58 14.96 -20.41
N ASP A 75 26.79 13.77 -19.85
CA ASP A 75 25.74 12.76 -19.69
C ASP A 75 24.65 13.24 -18.72
N GLU A 76 25.02 13.89 -17.63
CA GLU A 76 24.09 14.47 -16.65
C GLU A 76 23.16 15.50 -17.30
N VAL A 77 23.71 16.45 -18.05
CA VAL A 77 22.91 17.51 -18.69
C VAL A 77 22.10 16.99 -19.88
N VAL A 78 22.67 16.10 -20.69
CA VAL A 78 22.08 15.70 -21.99
C VAL A 78 21.19 14.46 -21.87
N ILE A 79 21.50 13.54 -20.96
CA ILE A 79 20.82 12.23 -20.87
C ILE A 79 19.91 12.15 -19.65
N TYR A 80 20.45 12.46 -18.46
CA TYR A 80 19.79 12.17 -17.19
C TYR A 80 18.99 13.35 -16.63
N GLY A 81 19.37 14.58 -16.97
CA GLY A 81 18.76 15.80 -16.46
C GLY A 81 19.11 16.13 -15.01
N THR A 82 20.20 15.56 -14.48
CA THR A 82 20.74 15.82 -13.13
C THR A 82 21.57 17.11 -13.09
N ASP A 83 21.96 17.57 -11.90
CA ASP A 83 22.79 18.76 -11.73
C ASP A 83 24.28 18.39 -11.65
N PRO A 84 25.11 18.70 -12.67
CA PRO A 84 26.52 18.28 -12.74
C PRO A 84 27.46 18.93 -11.71
N ASN A 85 26.90 19.65 -10.74
CA ASN A 85 27.62 20.24 -9.61
C ASN A 85 27.11 19.71 -8.26
N ASN A 86 26.22 18.74 -8.28
CA ASN A 86 25.58 18.18 -7.11
C ASN A 86 25.47 16.66 -7.25
N PRO A 87 26.30 15.90 -6.51
CA PRO A 87 26.39 14.46 -6.72
C PRO A 87 25.13 13.68 -6.32
N ASP A 88 24.14 14.33 -5.70
CA ASP A 88 22.88 13.78 -5.17
C ASP A 88 21.77 14.80 -5.49
N THR A 89 21.23 14.74 -6.71
CA THR A 89 20.34 15.76 -7.29
C THR A 89 19.02 15.85 -6.54
N ASP A 90 18.46 14.72 -6.12
CA ASP A 90 17.17 14.67 -5.44
C ASP A 90 17.25 14.77 -3.90
N GLY A 91 18.44 14.57 -3.34
CA GLY A 91 18.76 14.77 -1.94
C GLY A 91 18.38 13.61 -1.03
N ASP A 92 18.24 12.39 -1.56
CA ASP A 92 17.89 11.19 -0.79
C ASP A 92 19.10 10.52 -0.11
N GLY A 93 20.31 10.95 -0.48
CA GLY A 93 21.59 10.48 0.07
C GLY A 93 22.26 9.37 -0.73
N PHE A 94 21.75 9.02 -1.92
CA PHE A 94 22.46 8.27 -2.94
C PHE A 94 23.05 9.23 -3.98
N ASP A 95 24.22 8.87 -4.50
CA ASP A 95 24.84 9.69 -5.54
C ASP A 95 24.13 9.37 -6.90
N ASP A 96 23.90 10.34 -7.79
CA ASP A 96 23.14 10.15 -9.04
C ASP A 96 23.72 9.01 -9.90
N GLY A 97 25.05 8.92 -9.97
CA GLY A 97 25.77 7.84 -10.62
C GLY A 97 25.56 6.45 -9.99
N GLU A 98 25.42 6.38 -8.67
CA GLU A 98 25.07 5.12 -7.98
C GLU A 98 23.66 4.69 -8.33
N GLU A 99 22.73 5.63 -8.41
CA GLU A 99 21.34 5.38 -8.77
C GLU A 99 21.18 4.86 -10.18
N ILE A 100 21.86 5.47 -11.15
CA ILE A 100 21.90 4.99 -12.53
C ILE A 100 22.52 3.58 -12.61
N GLU A 101 23.59 3.29 -11.85
CA GLU A 101 24.17 1.94 -11.81
C GLU A 101 23.18 0.91 -11.23
N ASN A 102 22.40 1.30 -10.24
CA ASN A 102 21.39 0.46 -9.59
C ASN A 102 20.05 0.40 -10.34
N GLY A 103 19.84 1.29 -11.32
CA GLY A 103 18.62 1.39 -12.12
C GLY A 103 17.46 2.09 -11.40
N THR A 104 17.76 2.96 -10.43
CA THR A 104 16.82 3.91 -9.83
C THR A 104 16.81 5.23 -10.61
N ASP A 105 15.96 6.17 -10.21
CA ASP A 105 15.76 7.45 -10.91
C ASP A 105 16.35 8.59 -10.07
N PRO A 106 17.47 9.23 -10.49
CA PRO A 106 18.19 10.22 -9.69
C PRO A 106 17.47 11.58 -9.54
N LEU A 107 16.25 11.66 -10.06
CA LEU A 107 15.38 12.82 -9.93
C LEU A 107 14.23 12.58 -8.94
N VAL A 108 14.15 11.39 -8.35
CA VAL A 108 13.04 10.94 -7.51
C VAL A 108 13.56 10.28 -6.23
N PRO A 109 13.43 10.97 -5.07
CA PRO A 109 13.99 10.48 -3.82
C PRO A 109 13.55 9.06 -3.48
N GLU A 110 14.50 8.16 -3.25
CA GLU A 110 14.20 6.81 -2.78
C GLU A 110 13.55 6.86 -1.40
N GLY A 111 12.48 6.09 -1.24
CA GLY A 111 11.69 6.09 -0.02
C GLY A 111 10.81 7.32 0.18
N LEU A 112 10.53 8.08 -0.88
CA LEU A 112 9.45 9.08 -0.87
C LEU A 112 8.14 8.41 -0.42
N ASP A 113 7.49 9.04 0.55
CA ASP A 113 6.21 8.67 1.17
C ASP A 113 5.40 9.97 1.27
N SER A 114 4.60 10.22 0.25
CA SER A 114 4.00 11.52 -0.06
C SER A 114 2.82 11.86 0.85
N ASP A 115 2.09 10.87 1.36
CA ASP A 115 0.99 11.05 2.33
C ASP A 115 1.36 10.71 3.78
N GLY A 116 2.48 10.03 4.00
CA GLY A 116 3.07 9.76 5.30
C GLY A 116 2.44 8.57 6.03
N ASP A 117 1.83 7.62 5.33
CA ASP A 117 1.19 6.44 5.92
C ASP A 117 2.17 5.29 6.22
N GLY A 118 3.41 5.40 5.73
CA GLY A 118 4.48 4.44 5.94
C GLY A 118 4.73 3.49 4.76
N LEU A 119 3.93 3.54 3.71
CA LEU A 119 4.26 3.01 2.39
C LEU A 119 5.01 4.07 1.58
N THR A 120 5.85 3.62 0.65
CA THR A 120 6.53 4.54 -0.25
C THR A 120 5.67 4.74 -1.50
N ASP A 121 5.75 5.89 -2.17
CA ASP A 121 4.98 6.18 -3.39
C ASP A 121 5.14 5.06 -4.44
N LYS A 122 6.34 4.49 -4.53
CA LYS A 122 6.66 3.33 -5.38
C LYS A 122 6.01 2.03 -4.88
N GLY A 123 6.01 1.80 -3.57
CA GLY A 123 5.32 0.68 -2.95
C GLY A 123 3.81 0.74 -3.19
N GLU A 124 3.23 1.93 -3.09
CA GLU A 124 1.83 2.19 -3.38
C GLU A 124 1.50 2.01 -4.87
N GLU A 125 2.35 2.49 -5.78
CA GLU A 125 2.21 2.20 -7.21
C GLU A 125 2.21 0.69 -7.50
N GLU A 126 3.05 -0.10 -6.81
CA GLU A 126 3.09 -1.56 -6.93
C GLU A 126 1.83 -2.26 -6.38
N LEU A 127 1.25 -1.72 -5.30
CA LEU A 127 0.00 -2.21 -4.70
C LEU A 127 -1.24 -1.75 -5.47
N GLY A 128 -1.13 -0.66 -6.21
CA GLY A 128 -2.25 -0.01 -6.90
C GLY A 128 -3.05 0.96 -6.03
N THR A 129 -2.52 1.31 -4.85
CA THR A 129 -3.03 2.39 -3.99
C THR A 129 -2.60 3.75 -4.53
N ASN A 130 -3.03 4.83 -3.89
CA ASN A 130 -2.77 6.19 -4.36
C ASN A 130 -1.72 6.89 -3.49
N PRO A 131 -0.51 7.19 -4.02
CA PRO A 131 0.60 7.82 -3.28
C PRO A 131 0.35 9.13 -2.54
N PHE A 132 -0.84 9.72 -2.70
CA PHE A 132 -1.19 11.01 -2.14
C PHE A 132 -2.45 10.92 -1.28
N ASP A 133 -2.89 9.72 -0.93
CA ASP A 133 -4.13 9.43 -0.22
C ASP A 133 -3.96 8.20 0.66
N SER A 134 -3.69 8.46 1.95
CA SER A 134 -3.29 7.44 2.93
C SER A 134 -4.32 6.35 3.21
N ASP A 135 -5.52 6.42 2.63
CA ASP A 135 -6.66 5.52 2.84
C ASP A 135 -7.41 5.42 1.50
N THR A 136 -6.88 4.58 0.61
CA THR A 136 -7.29 4.55 -0.80
C THR A 136 -8.74 4.11 -0.95
N ASP A 137 -9.21 3.19 -0.12
CA ASP A 137 -10.55 2.63 -0.21
C ASP A 137 -11.60 3.28 0.71
N ASN A 138 -11.13 4.16 1.61
CA ASN A 138 -11.91 5.03 2.48
C ASN A 138 -12.71 4.28 3.55
N ASP A 139 -12.13 3.23 4.13
CA ASP A 139 -12.74 2.42 5.18
C ASP A 139 -12.36 2.88 6.61
N GLY A 140 -11.34 3.74 6.71
CA GLY A 140 -10.85 4.31 7.97
C GLY A 140 -9.58 3.67 8.53
N LEU A 141 -8.98 2.72 7.83
CA LEU A 141 -7.58 2.29 8.01
C LEU A 141 -6.70 2.95 6.96
N SER A 142 -5.41 3.13 7.28
CA SER A 142 -4.48 3.60 6.26
C SER A 142 -3.94 2.45 5.43
N ASP A 143 -3.60 2.69 4.15
CA ASP A 143 -3.05 1.65 3.28
C ASP A 143 -1.80 1.02 3.94
N GLY A 144 -0.98 1.84 4.60
CA GLY A 144 0.12 1.42 5.45
C GLY A 144 -0.26 0.54 6.65
N ASP A 145 -1.28 0.91 7.44
CA ASP A 145 -1.76 0.08 8.57
C ASP A 145 -2.26 -1.29 8.08
N GLU A 146 -3.00 -1.29 6.97
CA GLU A 146 -3.54 -2.49 6.35
C GLU A 146 -2.44 -3.42 5.86
N VAL A 147 -1.45 -2.90 5.13
CA VAL A 147 -0.39 -3.73 4.53
C VAL A 147 0.66 -4.17 5.55
N LEU A 148 1.04 -3.29 6.48
CA LEU A 148 2.18 -3.51 7.38
C LEU A 148 1.79 -4.20 8.69
N ASP A 149 0.59 -3.93 9.21
CA ASP A 149 0.19 -4.38 10.56
C ASP A 149 -0.97 -5.38 10.57
N ILE A 150 -2.01 -5.19 9.74
CA ILE A 150 -3.28 -5.94 9.83
C ILE A 150 -3.32 -7.11 8.84
N GLY A 151 -2.95 -6.87 7.58
CA GLY A 151 -2.94 -7.84 6.48
C GLY A 151 -4.21 -7.86 5.62
N THR A 152 -5.02 -6.79 5.66
CA THR A 152 -6.20 -6.58 4.80
C THR A 152 -5.82 -6.09 3.40
N ASP A 153 -6.80 -5.96 2.49
CA ASP A 153 -6.60 -5.48 1.12
C ASP A 153 -6.92 -3.98 1.04
N PRO A 154 -5.93 -3.08 0.88
CA PRO A 154 -6.12 -1.62 0.94
C PRO A 154 -6.91 -1.01 -0.24
N LEU A 155 -7.43 -1.88 -1.11
CA LEU A 155 -8.30 -1.51 -2.22
C LEU A 155 -9.75 -1.98 -1.99
N LYS A 156 -10.03 -2.63 -0.86
CA LYS A 156 -11.31 -3.28 -0.57
C LYS A 156 -11.73 -2.97 0.88
N PRO A 157 -12.75 -2.12 1.06
CA PRO A 157 -13.15 -1.64 2.40
C PRO A 157 -13.64 -2.70 3.39
N ASP A 158 -13.75 -3.96 2.98
CA ASP A 158 -14.35 -5.08 3.71
C ASP A 158 -13.66 -6.31 3.12
N THR A 159 -12.57 -6.77 3.73
CA THR A 159 -11.65 -7.77 3.14
C THR A 159 -12.25 -9.16 3.13
N ASP A 160 -12.93 -9.57 4.19
CA ASP A 160 -13.48 -10.92 4.32
C ASP A 160 -14.90 -11.08 3.72
N GLY A 161 -15.60 -9.98 3.50
CA GLY A 161 -16.92 -9.91 2.87
C GLY A 161 -18.09 -10.24 3.79
N ASP A 162 -17.96 -10.01 5.11
CA ASP A 162 -19.00 -10.31 6.09
C ASP A 162 -20.05 -9.18 6.23
N GLY A 163 -19.71 -7.98 5.75
CA GLY A 163 -20.55 -6.79 5.73
C GLY A 163 -20.17 -5.68 6.72
N LEU A 164 -19.12 -5.86 7.51
CA LEU A 164 -18.41 -4.81 8.24
C LEU A 164 -17.20 -4.35 7.42
N THR A 165 -16.82 -3.08 7.56
CA THR A 165 -15.57 -2.60 6.96
C THR A 165 -14.36 -2.94 7.82
N ASP A 166 -13.17 -3.15 7.24
CA ASP A 166 -11.99 -3.55 8.01
C ASP A 166 -11.67 -2.50 9.10
N GLY A 167 -11.84 -1.22 8.75
CA GLY A 167 -11.78 -0.11 9.69
C GLY A 167 -12.85 -0.10 10.79
N GLU A 168 -14.10 -0.51 10.52
CA GLU A 168 -15.13 -0.69 11.56
C GLU A 168 -14.74 -1.84 12.50
N GLU A 169 -14.18 -2.91 11.95
CA GLU A 169 -13.80 -4.09 12.73
C GLU A 169 -12.69 -3.80 13.72
N VAL A 170 -11.63 -3.16 13.25
CA VAL A 170 -10.47 -2.81 14.09
C VAL A 170 -10.81 -1.72 15.10
N ASN A 171 -11.60 -0.70 14.70
CA ASN A 171 -11.80 0.50 15.54
C ASN A 171 -13.04 0.46 16.43
N GLU A 172 -14.07 -0.32 16.08
CA GLU A 172 -15.36 -0.29 16.77
C GLU A 172 -15.79 -1.63 17.36
N THR A 173 -15.76 -2.72 16.60
CA THR A 173 -16.28 -4.04 17.05
C THR A 173 -15.21 -4.93 17.69
N GLU A 174 -13.92 -4.64 17.43
CA GLU A 174 -12.77 -5.45 17.84
C GLU A 174 -12.83 -6.90 17.28
N THR A 175 -13.47 -7.10 16.12
CA THR A 175 -13.51 -8.38 15.36
C THR A 175 -12.28 -8.53 14.45
N ASP A 176 -12.08 -9.72 13.89
CA ASP A 176 -10.94 -10.01 13.00
C ASP A 176 -11.33 -9.74 11.53
N PRO A 177 -10.79 -8.69 10.87
CA PRO A 177 -11.16 -8.31 9.50
C PRO A 177 -10.77 -9.33 8.41
N LEU A 178 -10.16 -10.45 8.80
CA LEU A 178 -9.80 -11.56 7.93
C LEU A 178 -10.65 -12.81 8.19
N ASP A 179 -11.60 -12.77 9.13
CA ASP A 179 -12.43 -13.91 9.52
C ASP A 179 -13.90 -13.53 9.68
N VAL A 180 -14.72 -13.96 8.72
CA VAL A 180 -16.16 -13.65 8.62
C VAL A 180 -17.00 -14.07 9.83
N ASP A 181 -16.44 -14.77 10.82
CA ASP A 181 -17.10 -15.33 12.02
C ASP A 181 -16.03 -15.45 13.12
N THR A 182 -15.71 -14.31 13.76
CA THR A 182 -14.57 -14.16 14.69
C THR A 182 -14.62 -15.15 15.86
N ASP A 183 -15.81 -15.43 16.39
CA ASP A 183 -15.97 -16.32 17.53
C ASP A 183 -16.23 -17.80 17.18
N GLY A 184 -16.53 -18.07 15.90
CA GLY A 184 -16.69 -19.39 15.32
C GLY A 184 -17.97 -20.11 15.72
N ASP A 185 -19.04 -19.39 16.05
CA ASP A 185 -20.34 -19.96 16.42
C ASP A 185 -21.22 -20.36 15.21
N GLY A 186 -20.87 -19.88 14.01
CA GLY A 186 -21.59 -20.10 12.76
C GLY A 186 -22.51 -18.96 12.32
N VAL A 187 -22.46 -17.79 12.96
CA VAL A 187 -23.08 -16.53 12.54
C VAL A 187 -21.96 -15.55 12.18
N ILE A 188 -22.11 -14.83 11.07
CA ILE A 188 -21.08 -13.87 10.65
C ILE A 188 -21.16 -12.58 11.48
N ASP A 189 -20.04 -11.91 11.71
CA ASP A 189 -19.94 -10.79 12.67
C ASP A 189 -20.85 -9.63 12.28
N GLY A 190 -20.86 -9.23 11.01
CA GLY A 190 -21.76 -8.20 10.48
C GLY A 190 -23.24 -8.52 10.70
N LYS A 191 -23.62 -9.80 10.66
CA LYS A 191 -25.00 -10.23 10.97
C LYS A 191 -25.29 -10.15 12.47
N GLU A 192 -24.32 -10.41 13.32
CA GLU A 192 -24.47 -10.28 14.76
C GLU A 192 -24.66 -8.83 15.18
N ILE A 193 -23.87 -7.92 14.61
CA ILE A 193 -24.02 -6.47 14.82
C ILE A 193 -25.42 -6.00 14.39
N ASP A 194 -25.88 -6.43 13.21
CA ASP A 194 -27.23 -6.13 12.71
C ASP A 194 -28.36 -6.67 13.61
N GLU A 195 -28.16 -7.85 14.20
CA GLU A 195 -29.11 -8.50 15.11
C GLU A 195 -28.96 -8.03 16.59
N GLY A 196 -27.89 -7.31 16.90
CA GLY A 196 -27.53 -6.84 18.23
C GLY A 196 -27.04 -7.94 19.17
N THR A 197 -26.41 -8.99 18.63
CA THR A 197 -25.66 -10.01 19.39
C THR A 197 -24.19 -9.61 19.50
N ASP A 198 -23.36 -10.47 20.11
CA ASP A 198 -21.98 -10.16 20.49
C ASP A 198 -21.01 -11.01 19.65
N PRO A 199 -20.34 -10.44 18.64
CA PRO A 199 -19.51 -11.18 17.67
C PRO A 199 -18.21 -11.74 18.26
N LEU A 200 -17.90 -11.38 19.51
CA LEU A 200 -16.70 -11.87 20.20
C LEU A 200 -17.01 -12.97 21.20
N ASN A 201 -18.28 -13.37 21.32
CA ASN A 201 -18.68 -14.33 22.33
C ASN A 201 -19.80 -15.24 21.83
N PRO A 202 -19.49 -16.55 21.67
CA PRO A 202 -20.45 -17.47 21.13
C PRO A 202 -21.64 -17.51 22.09
N PRO A 203 -22.88 -17.48 21.59
CA PRO A 203 -24.05 -17.66 22.41
C PRO A 203 -23.85 -18.97 23.15
N LEU A 204 -23.66 -18.85 24.47
CA LEU A 204 -23.49 -19.96 25.37
C LEU A 204 -24.52 -21.00 24.96
N ASP A 205 -24.04 -22.15 24.52
CA ASP A 205 -24.86 -23.25 24.10
C ASP A 205 -26.09 -23.35 25.01
N ASP A 206 -27.28 -23.16 24.44
CA ASP A 206 -28.56 -23.43 25.10
C ASP A 206 -28.74 -24.94 25.41
N ASP A 207 -27.64 -25.69 25.49
CA ASP A 207 -27.54 -27.07 25.95
C ASP A 207 -27.09 -27.17 27.43
N PHE A 208 -26.92 -26.05 28.16
CA PHE A 208 -26.59 -26.08 29.60
C PHE A 208 -27.58 -25.37 30.55
N ILE A 209 -28.89 -25.54 30.35
CA ILE A 209 -29.81 -25.47 31.51
C ILE A 209 -29.66 -26.76 32.34
N TYR A 210 -28.70 -26.73 33.27
CA TYR A 210 -28.81 -27.44 34.54
C TYR A 210 -29.84 -26.75 35.44
N GLU A 211 -31.12 -26.85 35.09
CA GLU A 211 -32.23 -26.63 36.03
C GLU A 211 -33.14 -27.86 36.08
N GLY A 212 -32.48 -29.03 36.13
CA GLY A 212 -33.09 -30.34 36.33
C GLY A 212 -32.56 -31.12 37.54
N MET A 213 -31.67 -30.54 38.36
CA MET A 213 -31.27 -31.17 39.63
C MET A 213 -32.13 -30.66 40.78
N ALA A 214 -33.34 -31.22 40.82
CA ALA A 214 -34.03 -31.45 42.08
C ALA A 214 -33.04 -32.14 43.03
N CYS A 215 -32.70 -31.47 44.12
CA CYS A 215 -32.13 -32.13 45.29
C CYS A 215 -33.20 -33.09 45.84
N GLU A 216 -33.19 -34.35 45.39
CA GLU A 216 -33.75 -35.45 46.16
C GLU A 216 -32.87 -35.65 47.41
N GLY A 217 -33.18 -34.84 48.43
CA GLY A 217 -32.45 -34.79 49.68
C GLY A 217 -33.31 -34.19 50.78
N GLY A 218 -34.42 -34.88 51.09
CA GLY A 218 -35.31 -34.74 52.24
C GLY A 218 -35.24 -33.47 53.11
N CYS A 219 -36.28 -32.64 53.01
CA CYS A 219 -36.86 -31.94 54.16
C CYS A 219 -38.39 -31.97 54.04
N ALA A 220 -39.04 -32.22 55.17
CA ALA A 220 -40.44 -32.60 55.28
C ALA A 220 -41.44 -31.42 55.22
N SER A 221 -42.69 -31.79 54.88
CA SER A 221 -43.99 -31.26 55.35
C SER A 221 -44.80 -30.26 54.49
N GLY A 222 -46.05 -30.67 54.21
CA GLY A 222 -47.21 -29.87 53.74
C GLY A 222 -47.30 -29.74 52.22
N GLY A 223 -48.38 -30.04 51.47
CA GLY A 223 -49.79 -30.28 51.77
C GLY A 223 -50.64 -29.56 50.69
N GLY A 224 -51.34 -30.29 49.81
CA GLY A 224 -52.29 -29.76 48.81
C GLY A 224 -52.16 -30.44 47.44
N SER A 225 -53.00 -31.43 47.09
CA SER A 225 -54.33 -31.36 46.46
C SER A 225 -54.30 -31.31 44.91
N VAL A 226 -54.59 -32.48 44.35
CA VAL A 226 -54.83 -32.96 42.95
C VAL A 226 -55.84 -32.15 42.12
N PRO A 227 -55.87 -32.22 40.75
CA PRO A 227 -56.58 -33.32 40.08
C PRO A 227 -56.02 -33.84 38.73
N PRO A 228 -56.58 -34.96 38.20
CA PRO A 228 -56.02 -35.78 37.12
C PRO A 228 -56.79 -35.68 35.78
N ALA A 229 -56.11 -35.89 34.65
CA ALA A 229 -56.72 -36.37 33.39
C ALA A 229 -55.60 -36.91 32.47
N LEU A 230 -55.57 -38.22 32.22
CA LEU A 230 -56.16 -38.92 31.06
C LEU A 230 -55.21 -38.90 29.84
N LEU A 231 -54.31 -39.89 29.75
CA LEU A 231 -54.43 -41.08 28.88
C LEU A 231 -54.19 -40.78 27.39
N LEU A 232 -53.02 -41.17 26.86
CA LEU A 232 -52.94 -41.90 25.59
C LEU A 232 -51.60 -42.66 25.47
N LEU A 233 -51.72 -43.99 25.48
CA LEU A 233 -50.71 -44.94 25.02
C LEU A 233 -50.44 -44.76 23.52
N LEU A 234 -49.18 -44.95 23.10
CA LEU A 234 -48.72 -46.07 22.24
C LEU A 234 -47.26 -45.81 21.81
N VAL A 235 -46.29 -46.49 22.42
CA VAL A 235 -45.53 -47.62 21.85
C VAL A 235 -44.65 -47.25 20.64
N ALA A 236 -43.34 -47.17 20.88
CA ALA A 236 -42.34 -47.77 20.00
C ALA A 236 -41.14 -48.25 20.81
N THR A 237 -40.73 -49.47 20.51
CA THR A 237 -39.83 -50.33 21.26
C THR A 237 -38.35 -50.01 21.07
N ALA A 238 -37.60 -50.31 22.13
CA ALA A 238 -36.15 -50.30 22.26
C ALA A 238 -35.33 -50.81 21.06
N ILE A 239 -34.19 -50.15 20.77
CA ILE A 239 -32.95 -50.87 20.46
C ILE A 239 -31.76 -50.25 21.22
N ARG A 240 -31.20 -51.10 22.06
CA ARG A 240 -30.00 -50.99 22.88
C ARG A 240 -28.77 -51.18 22.00
N ARG A 241 -27.75 -50.32 22.12
CA ARG A 241 -26.32 -50.74 22.12
C ARG A 241 -25.40 -49.65 22.65
N ARG A 242 -24.96 -49.84 23.91
CA ARG A 242 -23.66 -49.38 24.38
C ARG A 242 -22.58 -50.09 23.57
N ARG A 243 -21.56 -49.36 23.14
CA ARG A 243 -20.17 -49.82 23.28
C ARG A 243 -19.37 -48.67 23.88
N GLN A 244 -18.87 -48.93 25.08
CA GLN A 244 -17.86 -48.11 25.75
C GLN A 244 -16.55 -48.23 24.96
N SER A 245 -15.86 -47.10 24.85
CA SER A 245 -14.43 -47.00 24.61
C SER A 245 -13.66 -47.67 25.75
N CYS A 246 -12.46 -48.19 25.46
CA CYS A 246 -11.48 -48.57 26.48
C CYS A 246 -10.90 -47.32 27.14
#